data_AF-A0A969ICH5-F1
#
_entry.id   AF-A0A969ICH5-F1
#
_cell.length_a   1.000
_cell.length_b   1.000
_cell.length_c   1.000
_cell.angle_alpha   90.00
_cell.angle_beta   90.00
_cell.angle_gamma   90.00
#
_symmetry.space_group_name_H-M   'P 1'
#
loop_
_entity.id
_entity.type
_entity.pdbx_description
1 polymer ?
#
loop_
_entity_poly.entity_id
_entity_poly.type
_entity_poly.pdbx_seq_one_letter_code
_entity_poly.pdbx_strand_id
1 'polypeptide(L)'
;MFGKRSTTDEGAPRRVVPPQEVAAVAARPAEPKVTAIEPRAPARVEPVVQERRHSEEYYDVKTTVFNALIDTIDLTQLAKLESAAAREEIRDIVSEIIQIKNVVMSIAEQEELLEDICNDVLGYGPLEPLLARDDIADIMVNGSATTYIEVAGKVQRTGVRFADNAQLMNICQRIVSQVGRRVDESSPICDARLPDGSRVNVIAPPLAIDGPTLTIRKFKKDRLKLEQLVKYKSITPELKTILEVIGRVRCNILISG
;
A
#
# COMPACT_ATOMS: atom_id res chain seq x y z
N MET A 1 64.30 36.01 57.82
CA MET A 1 64.44 37.23 57.00
C MET A 1 63.25 37.34 56.07
N PHE A 2 62.54 38.46 56.14
CA PHE A 2 61.39 38.81 55.31
C PHE A 2 61.82 39.43 53.97
N GLY A 3 61.11 39.14 52.88
CA GLY A 3 60.44 40.19 52.09
C GLY A 3 60.85 40.46 50.62
N LYS A 4 59.78 40.64 49.83
CA LYS A 4 59.55 41.53 48.64
C LYS A 4 59.55 40.84 47.25
N ARG A 5 58.38 40.69 46.57
CA ARG A 5 57.57 41.67 45.76
C ARG A 5 58.28 42.04 44.42
N SER A 6 57.68 42.21 43.23
CA SER A 6 56.30 42.27 42.72
C SER A 6 56.29 42.61 41.20
N THR A 7 55.23 42.18 40.48
CA THR A 7 54.43 42.88 39.42
C THR A 7 55.00 43.31 38.04
N THR A 8 54.15 43.06 36.99
CA THR A 8 53.91 43.77 35.68
C THR A 8 55.07 43.74 34.65
N ASP A 9 54.89 43.72 33.31
CA ASP A 9 53.86 44.21 32.39
C ASP A 9 53.97 43.53 30.98
N GLU A 10 52.98 43.80 30.12
CA GLU A 10 52.74 43.40 28.74
C GLU A 10 53.84 43.73 27.69
N GLY A 11 53.73 43.07 26.51
CA GLY A 11 53.73 43.76 25.22
C GLY A 11 55.07 43.99 24.50
N ALA A 12 55.19 43.43 23.28
CA ALA A 12 56.01 44.06 22.24
C ALA A 12 55.49 43.76 20.81
N PRO A 13 55.60 44.71 19.87
CA PRO A 13 54.63 44.92 18.80
C PRO A 13 55.19 44.62 17.40
N ARG A 14 54.32 44.37 16.40
CA ARG A 14 54.68 44.52 14.99
C ARG A 14 54.02 45.75 14.39
N ARG A 15 54.86 46.57 13.77
CA ARG A 15 54.67 47.96 13.39
C ARG A 15 54.00 48.08 12.01
N VAL A 16 53.13 49.08 11.95
CA VAL A 16 52.27 49.58 10.86
C VAL A 16 53.07 50.40 9.85
N VAL A 17 52.68 50.40 8.55
CA VAL A 17 52.50 51.63 7.74
C VAL A 17 51.41 51.40 6.64
N PRO A 18 50.49 52.35 6.36
CA PRO A 18 49.36 52.24 5.42
C PRO A 18 49.61 53.04 4.11
N PRO A 19 48.61 53.60 3.39
CA PRO A 19 47.47 53.01 2.65
C PRO A 19 47.55 53.36 1.13
N GLN A 20 46.68 52.79 0.27
CA GLN A 20 46.00 53.59 -0.79
C GLN A 20 44.96 52.81 -1.60
N GLU A 21 43.83 53.48 -1.77
CA GLU A 21 42.65 53.13 -2.55
C GLU A 21 42.62 54.03 -3.79
N VAL A 22 42.44 53.47 -5.00
CA VAL A 22 42.07 54.22 -6.21
C VAL A 22 41.23 53.36 -7.16
N ALA A 23 39.96 53.73 -7.24
CA ALA A 23 39.08 53.88 -8.41
C ALA A 23 39.10 52.88 -9.60
N ALA A 24 37.93 52.25 -9.77
CA ALA A 24 37.07 52.15 -10.98
C ALA A 24 37.65 51.76 -12.35
N VAL A 25 37.13 50.64 -12.91
CA VAL A 25 36.73 50.55 -14.33
C VAL A 25 35.46 49.70 -14.46
N ALA A 26 34.41 50.28 -15.05
CA ALA A 26 33.17 49.62 -15.40
C ALA A 26 33.19 49.06 -16.84
N ALA A 27 32.51 47.92 -16.98
CA ALA A 27 31.77 47.41 -18.15
C ALA A 27 32.47 47.01 -19.47
N ARG A 28 32.38 45.71 -19.79
CA ARG A 28 31.93 45.20 -21.10
C ARG A 28 30.97 44.02 -20.87
N PRO A 29 29.80 43.94 -21.53
CA PRO A 29 28.89 42.81 -21.40
C PRO A 29 29.35 41.64 -22.28
N ALA A 30 29.51 40.45 -21.69
CA ALA A 30 29.73 39.21 -22.43
C ALA A 30 28.40 38.50 -22.68
N GLU A 31 28.17 38.14 -23.94
CA GLU A 31 26.96 37.51 -24.48
C GLU A 31 26.63 36.15 -23.82
N PRO A 32 25.33 35.77 -23.76
CA PRO A 32 24.93 34.49 -23.18
C PRO A 32 25.35 33.33 -24.08
N LYS A 33 26.22 32.46 -23.57
CA LYS A 33 26.49 31.15 -24.17
C LYS A 33 25.24 30.29 -24.07
N VAL A 34 24.56 30.11 -25.19
CA VAL A 34 23.54 29.08 -25.39
C VAL A 34 24.25 27.72 -25.39
N THR A 35 24.24 27.02 -24.26
CA THR A 35 24.62 25.60 -24.21
C THR A 35 23.57 24.80 -24.95
N ALA A 36 23.99 24.19 -26.05
CA ALA A 36 23.19 23.27 -26.85
C ALA A 36 22.68 22.10 -25.98
N ILE A 37 21.38 21.87 -26.02
CA ILE A 37 20.73 20.72 -25.39
C ILE A 37 21.01 19.51 -26.30
N GLU A 38 21.86 18.59 -25.86
CA GLU A 38 22.01 17.28 -26.50
C GLU A 38 20.68 16.51 -26.39
N PRO A 39 20.20 15.86 -27.46
CA PRO A 39 18.96 15.10 -27.41
C PRO A 39 19.15 13.87 -26.52
N ARG A 40 18.58 13.96 -25.31
CA ARG A 40 18.47 12.86 -24.36
C ARG A 40 17.75 11.71 -25.03
N ALA A 41 18.45 10.57 -25.18
CA ALA A 41 17.87 9.31 -25.64
C ALA A 41 16.54 9.06 -24.91
N PRO A 42 15.47 8.61 -25.61
CA PRO A 42 14.15 8.49 -25.00
C PRO A 42 14.26 7.57 -23.79
N ALA A 43 13.91 8.11 -22.63
CA ALA A 43 13.78 7.35 -21.40
C ALA A 43 12.92 6.13 -21.72
N ARG A 44 13.46 4.94 -21.48
CA ARG A 44 12.75 3.68 -21.59
C ARG A 44 11.54 3.80 -20.68
N VAL A 45 10.37 3.98 -21.28
CA VAL A 45 9.10 4.09 -20.57
C VAL A 45 8.92 2.73 -19.89
N GLU A 46 9.11 2.66 -18.58
CA GLU A 46 8.68 1.51 -17.80
C GLU A 46 7.20 1.29 -18.12
N PRO A 47 6.75 0.06 -18.38
CA PRO A 47 5.34 -0.18 -18.64
C PRO A 47 4.61 0.17 -17.35
N VAL A 48 4.01 1.36 -17.32
CA VAL A 48 2.93 1.66 -16.40
C VAL A 48 1.92 0.57 -16.69
N VAL A 49 1.77 -0.37 -15.76
CA VAL A 49 0.69 -1.35 -15.79
C VAL A 49 -0.56 -0.52 -15.90
N GLN A 50 -1.12 -0.43 -17.11
CA GLN A 50 -2.39 0.22 -17.34
C GLN A 50 -3.40 -0.63 -16.60
N GLU A 51 -3.68 -0.28 -15.35
CA GLU A 51 -4.92 -0.68 -14.70
C GLU A 51 -6.02 -0.38 -15.72
N ARG A 52 -6.66 -1.43 -16.22
CA ARG A 52 -7.80 -1.31 -17.13
C ARG A 52 -8.80 -0.45 -16.39
N ARG A 53 -8.88 0.83 -16.78
CA ARG A 53 -9.91 1.72 -16.26
C ARG A 53 -11.21 1.21 -16.88
N HIS A 54 -11.91 0.35 -16.15
CA HIS A 54 -13.31 0.06 -16.44
C HIS A 54 -14.04 1.40 -16.56
N SER A 55 -14.86 1.54 -17.60
CA SER A 55 -15.68 2.74 -17.79
C SER A 55 -16.63 2.91 -16.60
N GLU A 56 -17.05 4.14 -16.30
CA GLU A 56 -18.06 4.36 -15.25
C GLU A 56 -19.34 3.56 -15.52
N GLU A 57 -19.69 3.40 -16.81
CA GLU A 57 -20.80 2.54 -17.27
C GLU A 57 -20.67 1.08 -16.79
N TYR A 58 -19.46 0.51 -16.76
CA TYR A 58 -19.26 -0.85 -16.26
C TYR A 58 -19.58 -0.97 -14.76
N TYR A 59 -19.18 0.02 -13.97
CA TYR A 59 -19.47 0.05 -12.53
C TYR A 59 -20.96 0.24 -12.26
N ASP A 60 -21.65 1.05 -13.07
CA ASP A 60 -23.10 1.25 -12.96
C ASP A 60 -23.87 -0.03 -13.29
N VAL A 61 -23.47 -0.73 -14.36
CA VAL A 61 -24.01 -2.03 -14.73
C VAL A 61 -23.75 -3.05 -13.63
N LYS A 62 -22.51 -3.12 -13.12
CA LYS A 62 -22.15 -4.02 -12.02
C LYS A 62 -23.01 -3.79 -10.79
N THR A 63 -23.16 -2.54 -10.37
CA THR A 63 -23.98 -2.17 -9.20
C THR A 63 -25.44 -2.54 -9.42
N THR A 64 -25.96 -2.33 -10.63
CA THR A 64 -27.34 -2.67 -11.00
C THR A 64 -27.59 -4.18 -10.95
N VAL A 65 -26.68 -4.97 -11.51
CA VAL A 65 -26.78 -6.45 -11.52
C VAL A 65 -26.59 -7.00 -10.10
N PHE A 66 -25.64 -6.45 -9.34
CA PHE A 66 -25.38 -6.87 -7.96
C PHE A 66 -26.58 -6.62 -7.05
N ASN A 67 -27.22 -5.44 -7.13
CA ASN A 67 -28.42 -5.15 -6.35
C ASN A 67 -29.58 -6.10 -6.73
N ALA A 68 -29.77 -6.37 -8.02
CA ALA A 68 -30.78 -7.33 -8.48
C ALA A 68 -30.48 -8.76 -7.98
N LEU A 69 -29.20 -9.13 -7.84
CA LEU A 69 -28.81 -10.41 -7.27
C LEU A 69 -29.09 -10.50 -5.77
N ILE A 70 -28.84 -9.42 -5.02
CA ILE A 70 -29.18 -9.35 -3.58
C ILE A 70 -30.70 -9.42 -3.36
N ASP A 71 -31.49 -8.77 -4.22
CA ASP A 71 -32.95 -8.78 -4.10
C ASP A 71 -33.54 -10.16 -4.43
N THR A 72 -32.85 -10.96 -5.24
CA THR A 72 -33.31 -12.29 -5.67
C THR A 72 -32.79 -13.42 -4.80
N ILE A 73 -31.67 -13.23 -4.10
CA ILE A 73 -31.01 -14.29 -3.33
C ILE A 73 -30.75 -13.89 -1.88
N ASP A 74 -31.04 -14.82 -0.96
CA ASP A 74 -30.54 -14.75 0.40
C ASP A 74 -29.08 -15.21 0.48
N LEU A 75 -28.16 -14.25 0.59
CA LEU A 75 -26.71 -14.46 0.73
C LEU A 75 -26.35 -15.45 1.86
N THR A 76 -27.21 -15.59 2.88
CA THR A 76 -26.97 -16.52 3.99
C THR A 76 -27.16 -17.99 3.61
N GLN A 77 -27.90 -18.29 2.54
CA GLN A 77 -28.06 -19.65 2.01
C GLN A 77 -26.87 -20.03 1.13
N LEU A 78 -26.39 -19.10 0.29
CA LEU A 78 -25.18 -19.29 -0.52
C LEU A 78 -23.94 -19.56 0.33
N ALA A 79 -23.82 -18.90 1.49
CA ALA A 79 -22.71 -19.11 2.42
C ALA A 79 -22.69 -20.53 3.04
N LYS A 80 -23.77 -21.30 2.95
CA LYS A 80 -23.84 -22.69 3.44
C LYS A 80 -23.46 -23.72 2.38
N LEU A 81 -23.48 -23.32 1.11
CA LEU A 81 -23.10 -24.18 0.00
C LEU A 81 -21.58 -24.25 -0.15
N GLU A 82 -21.10 -25.31 -0.79
CA GLU A 82 -19.71 -25.41 -1.18
C GLU A 82 -19.40 -24.35 -2.25
N SER A 83 -18.22 -23.73 -2.19
CA SER A 83 -17.86 -22.56 -3.01
C SER A 83 -18.00 -22.79 -4.51
N ALA A 84 -17.78 -24.02 -4.98
CA ALA A 84 -17.97 -24.40 -6.38
C ALA A 84 -19.45 -24.40 -6.79
N ALA A 85 -20.33 -24.98 -5.97
CA ALA A 85 -21.77 -25.03 -6.24
C ALA A 85 -22.41 -23.63 -6.17
N ALA A 86 -22.02 -22.83 -5.16
CA ALA A 86 -22.48 -21.45 -5.04
C ALA A 86 -22.08 -20.60 -6.26
N ARG A 87 -20.90 -20.84 -6.84
CA ARG A 87 -20.41 -20.12 -8.02
C ARG A 87 -21.24 -20.44 -9.28
N GLU A 88 -21.67 -21.69 -9.45
CA GLU A 88 -22.55 -22.08 -10.56
C GLU A 88 -23.96 -21.48 -10.40
N GLU A 89 -24.54 -21.51 -9.21
CA GLU A 89 -25.86 -20.87 -8.99
C GLU A 89 -25.82 -19.36 -9.25
N ILE A 90 -24.77 -18.67 -8.76
CA ILE A 90 -24.58 -17.25 -9.04
C ILE A 90 -24.43 -16.99 -10.55
N ARG A 91 -23.71 -17.86 -11.27
CA ARG A 91 -23.53 -17.74 -12.72
C ARG A 91 -24.87 -17.78 -13.47
N ASP A 92 -25.72 -18.73 -13.12
CA ASP A 92 -27.01 -18.91 -13.79
C ASP A 92 -27.91 -17.70 -13.56
N ILE A 93 -27.99 -17.22 -12.32
CA ILE A 93 -28.83 -16.07 -11.94
C ILE A 93 -28.30 -14.77 -12.54
N VAL A 94 -26.98 -14.52 -12.52
CA VAL A 94 -26.39 -13.34 -13.16
C VAL A 94 -26.68 -13.35 -14.66
N SER A 95 -26.60 -14.51 -15.31
CA SER A 95 -26.90 -14.65 -16.75
C SER A 95 -28.36 -14.35 -17.05
N GLU A 96 -29.29 -14.79 -16.20
CA GLU A 96 -30.72 -14.48 -16.32
C GLU A 96 -30.99 -12.97 -16.11
N ILE A 97 -30.37 -12.35 -15.10
CA ILE A 97 -30.51 -10.91 -14.83
C ILE A 97 -30.00 -10.07 -16.01
N ILE A 98 -28.85 -10.44 -16.61
CA ILE A 98 -28.30 -9.75 -17.78
C ILE A 98 -29.27 -9.81 -18.97
N GLN A 99 -29.92 -10.97 -19.19
CA GLN A 99 -30.94 -11.13 -20.22
C GLN A 99 -32.18 -10.27 -19.96
N ILE A 100 -32.69 -10.27 -18.73
CA ILE A 100 -33.88 -9.48 -18.34
C ILE A 100 -33.63 -7.98 -18.47
N LYS A 101 -32.43 -7.52 -18.07
CA LYS A 101 -32.06 -6.10 -18.09
C LYS A 101 -31.65 -5.61 -19.49
N ASN A 102 -31.60 -6.48 -20.51
CA ASN A 102 -31.16 -6.18 -21.88
C ASN A 102 -29.81 -5.45 -21.94
N VAL A 103 -28.87 -5.82 -21.07
CA VAL A 103 -27.53 -5.22 -21.10
C VAL A 103 -26.75 -5.84 -22.26
N VAL A 104 -26.29 -5.00 -23.18
CA VAL A 104 -25.49 -5.44 -24.32
C VAL A 104 -24.02 -5.40 -23.92
N MET A 105 -23.38 -6.57 -23.87
CA MET A 105 -21.96 -6.71 -23.61
C MET A 105 -21.38 -7.91 -24.35
N SER A 106 -20.07 -7.94 -24.51
CA SER A 106 -19.36 -9.10 -25.06
C SER A 106 -19.32 -10.26 -24.06
N ILE A 107 -19.10 -11.47 -24.56
CA ILE A 107 -18.96 -12.68 -23.72
C ILE A 107 -17.82 -12.51 -22.70
N ALA A 108 -16.71 -11.86 -23.11
CA ALA A 108 -15.58 -11.60 -22.24
C ALA A 108 -15.92 -10.64 -21.08
N GLU A 109 -16.68 -9.57 -21.36
CA GLU A 109 -17.16 -8.64 -20.33
C GLU A 109 -18.15 -9.29 -19.38
N GLN A 110 -19.00 -10.20 -19.90
CA GLN A 110 -19.93 -10.97 -19.07
C GLN A 110 -19.19 -11.92 -18.13
N GLU A 111 -18.16 -12.62 -18.59
CA GLU A 111 -17.33 -13.48 -17.76
C GLU A 111 -16.57 -12.69 -16.68
N GLU A 112 -16.04 -11.52 -17.03
CA GLU A 112 -15.35 -10.62 -16.10
C GLU A 112 -16.31 -10.10 -15.02
N LEU A 113 -17.51 -9.65 -15.41
CA LEU A 113 -18.55 -9.20 -14.49
C LEU A 113 -18.99 -10.32 -13.55
N LEU A 114 -19.12 -11.54 -14.06
CA LEU A 114 -19.49 -12.70 -13.28
C LEU A 114 -18.42 -13.05 -12.25
N GLU A 115 -17.14 -13.03 -12.65
CA GLU A 115 -16.03 -13.25 -11.73
C GLU A 115 -15.98 -12.18 -10.64
N ASP A 116 -16.19 -10.91 -11.01
CA ASP A 116 -16.29 -9.79 -10.07
C ASP A 116 -17.42 -9.97 -9.06
N ILE A 117 -18.63 -10.34 -9.52
CA ILE A 117 -19.77 -10.59 -8.64
C ILE A 117 -19.52 -11.81 -7.74
N CYS A 118 -18.94 -12.88 -8.27
CA CYS A 118 -18.56 -14.05 -7.48
C CYS A 118 -17.57 -13.69 -6.38
N ASN A 119 -16.57 -12.85 -6.69
CA ASN A 119 -15.60 -12.37 -5.71
C ASN A 119 -16.27 -11.47 -4.66
N ASP A 120 -17.25 -10.64 -5.04
CA ASP A 120 -18.01 -9.80 -4.10
C ASP A 120 -18.87 -10.65 -3.14
N VAL A 121 -19.49 -11.72 -3.65
CA VAL A 121 -20.40 -12.58 -2.87
C VAL A 121 -19.64 -13.61 -2.02
N LEU A 122 -18.64 -14.28 -2.57
CA LEU A 122 -17.95 -15.40 -1.94
C LEU A 122 -16.55 -15.05 -1.41
N GLY A 123 -15.87 -14.10 -2.04
CA GLY A 123 -14.48 -13.72 -1.74
C GLY A 123 -14.36 -12.43 -0.94
N TYR A 124 -13.24 -11.71 -1.17
CA TYR A 124 -12.94 -10.40 -0.59
C TYR A 124 -13.29 -9.24 -1.54
N GLY A 125 -14.15 -9.49 -2.53
CA GLY A 125 -14.65 -8.52 -3.48
C GLY A 125 -13.54 -7.87 -4.32
N PRO A 126 -13.51 -6.52 -4.44
CA PRO A 126 -12.52 -5.83 -5.28
C PRO A 126 -11.07 -6.01 -4.81
N LEU A 127 -10.85 -6.57 -3.61
CA LEU A 127 -9.52 -6.81 -3.05
C LEU A 127 -8.87 -8.10 -3.56
N GLU A 128 -9.63 -9.05 -4.10
CA GLU A 128 -9.13 -10.36 -4.52
C GLU A 128 -7.91 -10.25 -5.48
N PRO A 129 -7.93 -9.39 -6.52
CA PRO A 129 -6.79 -9.24 -7.42
C PRO A 129 -5.55 -8.66 -6.75
N LEU A 130 -5.73 -7.81 -5.72
CA LEU A 130 -4.63 -7.23 -4.94
C LEU A 130 -4.06 -8.26 -3.94
N LEU A 131 -4.91 -9.12 -3.39
CA LEU A 131 -4.50 -10.20 -2.50
C LEU A 131 -3.75 -11.31 -3.26
N ALA A 132 -4.05 -11.55 -4.53
CA ALA A 132 -3.31 -12.50 -5.36
C ALA A 132 -1.86 -12.07 -5.67
N ARG A 133 -1.57 -10.76 -5.63
CA ARG A 133 -0.29 -10.17 -6.02
C ARG A 133 0.79 -10.25 -4.94
N ASP A 134 1.82 -11.08 -5.13
CA ASP A 134 2.90 -11.28 -4.16
C ASP A 134 3.89 -10.08 -4.06
N ASP A 135 3.84 -9.11 -4.98
CA ASP A 135 4.70 -7.92 -4.97
C ASP A 135 4.24 -6.80 -4.02
N ILE A 136 2.99 -6.88 -3.55
CA ILE A 136 2.38 -5.91 -2.64
C ILE A 136 2.73 -6.24 -1.19
N ALA A 137 3.21 -5.23 -0.45
CA ALA A 137 3.51 -5.35 0.97
C ALA A 137 2.28 -5.03 1.84
N ASP A 138 1.67 -3.86 1.63
CA ASP A 138 0.53 -3.39 2.41
C ASP A 138 -0.59 -2.90 1.46
N ILE A 139 -1.84 -3.15 1.83
CA ILE A 139 -3.05 -2.65 1.17
C ILE A 139 -3.79 -1.77 2.18
N MET A 140 -4.11 -0.53 1.81
CA MET A 140 -4.77 0.44 2.67
C MET A 140 -6.01 0.97 1.96
N VAL A 141 -7.18 0.74 2.53
CA VAL A 141 -8.47 1.20 2.01
C VAL A 141 -9.00 2.26 2.96
N ASN A 142 -9.23 3.46 2.43
CA ASN A 142 -9.78 4.60 3.17
C ASN A 142 -11.16 4.93 2.58
N GLY A 143 -12.20 4.30 3.14
CA GLY A 143 -13.55 4.35 2.60
C GLY A 143 -13.70 3.65 1.24
N SER A 144 -14.90 3.69 0.67
CA SER A 144 -15.21 2.96 -0.58
C SER A 144 -14.46 3.46 -1.82
N ALA A 145 -14.07 4.75 -1.84
CA ALA A 145 -13.57 5.40 -3.05
C ALA A 145 -12.04 5.35 -3.23
N THR A 146 -11.28 5.08 -2.16
CA THR A 146 -9.82 5.28 -2.19
C THR A 146 -9.06 4.09 -1.62
N THR A 147 -8.32 3.41 -2.50
CA THR A 147 -7.46 2.27 -2.16
C THR A 147 -6.01 2.56 -2.55
N TYR A 148 -5.09 2.33 -1.62
CA TYR A 148 -3.65 2.44 -1.80
C TYR A 148 -2.97 1.08 -1.62
N ILE A 149 -1.86 0.89 -2.30
CA ILE A 149 -0.99 -0.27 -2.14
C ILE A 149 0.45 0.19 -1.94
N GLU A 150 1.21 -0.55 -1.16
CA GLU A 150 2.66 -0.39 -1.06
C GLU A 150 3.35 -1.45 -1.92
N VAL A 151 4.12 -1.00 -2.91
CA VAL A 151 4.96 -1.86 -3.73
C VAL A 151 6.41 -1.37 -3.62
N ALA A 152 7.30 -2.28 -3.22
CA ALA A 152 8.73 -1.98 -3.03
C ALA A 152 9.02 -0.73 -2.15
N GLY A 153 8.23 -0.52 -1.10
CA GLY A 153 8.39 0.61 -0.16
C GLY A 153 7.81 1.94 -0.66
N LYS A 154 7.08 1.95 -1.78
CA LYS A 154 6.40 3.14 -2.29
C LYS A 154 4.89 2.94 -2.27
N VAL A 155 4.18 3.88 -1.66
CA VAL A 155 2.73 3.93 -1.65
C VAL A 155 2.23 4.46 -2.99
N GLN A 156 1.30 3.74 -3.60
CA GLN A 156 0.69 4.06 -4.89
C GLN A 156 -0.82 3.93 -4.77
N ARG A 157 -1.55 4.86 -5.39
CA ARG A 157 -3.01 4.78 -5.46
C ARG A 157 -3.41 3.79 -6.54
N THR A 158 -4.39 2.95 -6.24
CA THR A 158 -4.95 1.97 -7.19
C THR A 158 -6.27 2.46 -7.78
N GLY A 159 -6.66 1.88 -8.91
CA GLY A 159 -7.96 2.07 -9.55
C GLY A 159 -9.10 1.29 -8.88
N VAL A 160 -8.79 0.42 -7.91
CA VAL A 160 -9.79 -0.42 -7.23
C VAL A 160 -10.71 0.44 -6.35
N ARG A 161 -12.01 0.28 -6.57
CA ARG A 161 -13.07 0.98 -5.83
C ARG A 161 -14.13 -0.02 -5.39
N PHE A 162 -14.74 0.28 -4.24
CA PHE A 162 -15.95 -0.38 -3.77
C PHE A 162 -17.16 0.42 -4.26
N ALA A 163 -18.30 -0.24 -4.41
CA ALA A 163 -19.55 0.40 -4.81
C ALA A 163 -19.98 1.45 -3.78
N ASP A 164 -19.95 1.08 -2.49
CA ASP A 164 -20.31 1.95 -1.39
C ASP A 164 -19.63 1.53 -0.07
N ASN A 165 -19.86 2.32 0.98
CA ASN A 165 -19.35 2.01 2.32
C ASN A 165 -20.02 0.78 2.95
N ALA A 166 -21.23 0.41 2.51
CA ALA A 166 -21.92 -0.77 3.00
C ALA A 166 -21.26 -2.06 2.50
N GLN A 167 -20.88 -2.12 1.22
CA GLN A 167 -20.12 -3.22 0.62
C GLN A 167 -18.78 -3.39 1.33
N LEU A 168 -18.04 -2.29 1.55
CA LEU A 168 -16.78 -2.33 2.28
C LEU A 168 -16.98 -2.85 3.72
N MET A 169 -18.02 -2.38 4.42
CA MET A 169 -18.34 -2.87 5.75
C MET A 169 -18.68 -4.36 5.76
N ASN A 170 -19.45 -4.85 4.78
CA ASN A 170 -19.80 -6.26 4.65
C ASN A 170 -18.56 -7.14 4.44
N ILE A 171 -17.61 -6.70 3.60
CA ILE A 171 -16.33 -7.39 3.40
C ILE A 171 -15.52 -7.41 4.70
N CYS A 172 -15.43 -6.28 5.40
CA CYS A 172 -14.76 -6.20 6.69
C CYS A 172 -15.37 -7.15 7.73
N GLN A 173 -16.69 -7.19 7.85
CA GLN A 173 -17.40 -8.11 8.73
C GLN A 173 -17.14 -9.57 8.36
N ARG A 174 -17.12 -9.90 7.06
CA ARG A 174 -16.82 -11.25 6.57
C ARG A 174 -15.41 -11.68 6.97
N ILE A 175 -14.40 -10.86 6.71
CA ILE A 175 -13.00 -11.13 7.10
C ILE A 175 -12.90 -11.38 8.61
N VAL A 176 -13.53 -10.52 9.41
CA VAL A 176 -13.46 -10.58 10.87
C VAL A 176 -14.24 -11.79 11.42
N SER A 177 -15.36 -12.15 10.79
CA SER A 177 -16.19 -13.31 11.16
C SER A 177 -15.48 -14.65 10.93
N GLN A 178 -14.64 -14.76 9.89
CA GLN A 178 -13.83 -15.96 9.63
C GLN A 178 -12.87 -16.28 10.79
N VAL A 179 -12.49 -15.27 11.58
CA VAL A 179 -11.60 -15.40 12.74
C VAL A 179 -12.39 -15.45 14.06
N GLY A 180 -13.73 -15.55 13.99
CA GLY A 180 -14.61 -15.61 15.16
C GLY A 180 -14.71 -14.29 15.93
N ARG A 181 -14.47 -13.17 15.27
CA ARG A 181 -14.58 -11.82 15.85
C ARG A 181 -15.76 -11.08 15.23
N ARG A 182 -16.07 -9.88 15.75
CA ARG A 182 -17.11 -8.99 15.21
C ARG A 182 -16.60 -7.56 15.10
N VAL A 183 -17.13 -6.83 14.14
CA VAL A 183 -16.90 -5.39 13.95
C VAL A 183 -18.23 -4.71 13.65
N ASP A 184 -18.61 -3.78 14.51
CA ASP A 184 -19.87 -3.05 14.47
C ASP A 184 -19.72 -1.70 15.20
N GLU A 185 -20.78 -0.91 15.28
CA GLU A 185 -20.76 0.41 15.94
C GLU A 185 -20.42 0.34 17.44
N SER A 186 -20.67 -0.80 18.10
CA SER A 186 -20.33 -1.03 19.51
C SER A 186 -18.86 -1.44 19.70
N SER A 187 -18.27 -2.07 18.68
CA SER A 187 -16.90 -2.59 18.65
C SER A 187 -16.22 -2.19 17.33
N PRO A 188 -15.88 -0.91 17.16
CA PRO A 188 -15.48 -0.36 15.87
C PRO A 188 -14.04 -0.70 15.45
N ILE A 189 -13.20 -1.23 16.34
CA ILE A 189 -11.81 -1.61 16.02
C ILE A 189 -11.68 -3.13 16.15
N CYS A 190 -11.17 -3.77 15.11
CA CYS A 190 -10.86 -5.19 15.16
C CYS A 190 -9.60 -5.55 14.39
N ASP A 191 -8.75 -6.35 15.02
CA ASP A 191 -7.65 -7.06 14.36
C ASP A 191 -8.06 -8.49 14.01
N ALA A 192 -7.69 -8.92 12.81
CA ALA A 192 -7.96 -10.25 12.27
C ALA A 192 -6.73 -10.79 11.51
N ARG A 193 -6.79 -12.06 11.13
CA ARG A 193 -5.80 -12.72 10.28
C ARG A 193 -6.50 -13.43 9.14
N LEU A 194 -6.02 -13.21 7.93
CA LEU A 194 -6.48 -13.93 6.76
C LEU A 194 -5.88 -15.35 6.72
N PRO A 195 -6.50 -16.29 5.96
CA PRO A 195 -5.99 -17.65 5.80
C PRO A 195 -4.57 -17.73 5.24
N ASP A 196 -4.14 -16.71 4.49
CA ASP A 196 -2.77 -16.58 3.95
C ASP A 196 -1.73 -16.15 5.01
N GLY A 197 -2.17 -15.83 6.23
CA GLY A 197 -1.35 -15.35 7.34
C GLY A 197 -1.18 -13.83 7.40
N SER A 198 -1.73 -13.10 6.43
CA SER A 198 -1.75 -11.64 6.40
C SER A 198 -2.52 -11.07 7.59
N ARG A 199 -2.06 -9.92 8.09
CA ARG A 199 -2.69 -9.26 9.25
C ARG A 199 -3.64 -8.19 8.75
N VAL A 200 -4.83 -8.15 9.34
CA VAL A 200 -5.86 -7.21 8.96
C VAL A 200 -6.22 -6.36 10.16
N ASN A 201 -6.31 -5.05 9.96
CA ASN A 201 -6.87 -4.11 10.90
C ASN A 201 -8.08 -3.43 10.25
N VAL A 202 -9.20 -3.45 10.95
CA VAL A 202 -10.45 -2.83 10.53
C VAL A 202 -10.82 -1.74 11.52
N ILE A 203 -11.21 -0.57 11.00
CA ILE A 203 -11.80 0.52 11.77
C ILE A 203 -13.13 0.89 11.13
N ALA A 204 -14.21 0.74 11.89
CA ALA A 204 -15.57 1.04 11.49
C ALA A 204 -16.02 2.42 12.03
N PRO A 205 -17.05 3.04 11.40
CA PRO A 205 -17.80 4.13 12.01
C PRO A 205 -18.32 3.74 13.42
N PRO A 206 -18.37 4.67 14.39
CA PRO A 206 -18.17 6.12 14.25
C PRO A 206 -16.71 6.60 14.30
N LEU A 207 -15.72 5.71 14.49
CA LEU A 207 -14.32 6.13 14.60
C LEU A 207 -13.72 6.55 13.25
N ALA A 208 -14.18 5.92 12.18
CA ALA A 208 -13.80 6.28 10.82
C ALA A 208 -14.87 7.20 10.21
N ILE A 209 -14.61 8.51 10.23
CA ILE A 209 -15.56 9.57 9.86
C ILE A 209 -15.96 9.48 8.38
N ASP A 210 -15.00 9.19 7.51
CA ASP A 210 -15.21 9.15 6.05
C ASP A 210 -15.78 7.80 5.56
N GLY A 211 -16.00 6.85 6.46
CA GLY A 211 -16.41 5.48 6.17
C GLY A 211 -15.43 4.44 6.71
N PRO A 212 -15.74 3.14 6.62
CA PRO A 212 -14.88 2.09 7.13
C PRO A 212 -13.46 2.14 6.52
N THR A 213 -12.45 1.90 7.34
CA THR A 213 -11.04 1.84 6.94
C THR A 213 -10.51 0.44 7.18
N LEU A 214 -9.74 -0.07 6.22
CA LEU A 214 -9.18 -1.42 6.25
C LEU A 214 -7.70 -1.36 5.88
N THR A 215 -6.84 -1.96 6.69
CA THR A 215 -5.42 -2.12 6.39
C THR A 215 -5.05 -3.60 6.42
N ILE A 216 -4.51 -4.11 5.32
CA ILE A 216 -4.02 -5.48 5.19
C ILE A 216 -2.51 -5.43 5.00
N ARG A 217 -1.79 -6.01 5.96
CA ARG A 217 -0.34 -6.19 5.88
C ARG A 217 -0.02 -7.59 5.43
N LYS A 218 0.44 -7.73 4.19
CA LYS A 218 0.67 -9.03 3.57
C LYS A 218 1.90 -9.70 4.14
N PHE A 219 1.78 -10.99 4.41
CA PHE A 219 2.95 -11.77 4.81
C PHE A 219 3.74 -12.13 3.56
N LYS A 220 4.98 -11.63 3.44
CA LYS A 220 5.86 -12.05 2.34
C LYS A 220 6.10 -13.55 2.43
N LYS A 221 5.77 -14.29 1.36
CA LYS A 221 6.04 -15.73 1.27
C LYS A 221 7.54 -16.02 1.30
N ASP A 222 8.36 -15.12 0.73
CA ASP A 222 9.81 -15.23 0.78
C ASP A 222 10.35 -14.89 2.17
N ARG A 223 10.77 -15.95 2.87
CA ARG A 223 11.50 -15.82 4.14
C ARG A 223 12.86 -15.21 3.87
N LEU A 224 13.14 -14.10 4.55
CA LEU A 224 14.44 -13.45 4.50
C LEU A 224 15.53 -14.40 5.03
N LYS A 225 16.52 -14.67 4.20
CA LYS A 225 17.73 -15.41 4.58
C LYS A 225 18.76 -14.46 5.20
N LEU A 226 19.66 -15.02 6.01
CA LEU A 226 20.77 -14.28 6.62
C LEU A 226 21.64 -13.56 5.57
N GLU A 227 21.87 -14.18 4.41
CA GLU A 227 22.59 -13.57 3.29
C GLU A 227 21.89 -12.30 2.76
N GLN A 228 20.56 -12.32 2.73
CA GLN A 228 19.78 -11.17 2.28
C GLN A 228 19.85 -10.02 3.28
N LEU A 229 19.87 -10.31 4.59
CA LEU A 229 20.04 -9.28 5.62
C LEU A 229 21.39 -8.54 5.51
N VAL A 230 22.47 -9.27 5.18
CA VAL A 230 23.77 -8.65 4.88
C VAL A 230 23.69 -7.80 3.62
N LYS A 231 23.03 -8.32 2.56
CA LYS A 231 22.85 -7.57 1.30
C LYS A 231 22.06 -6.28 1.50
N TYR A 232 21.04 -6.30 2.36
CA TYR A 232 20.25 -5.11 2.73
C TYR A 232 20.95 -4.21 3.74
N LYS A 233 22.18 -4.55 4.16
CA LYS A 233 22.97 -3.83 5.17
C LYS A 233 22.25 -3.70 6.52
N SER A 234 21.30 -4.59 6.80
CA SER A 234 20.62 -4.65 8.11
C SER A 234 21.53 -5.27 9.17
N ILE A 235 22.46 -6.13 8.76
CA ILE A 235 23.51 -6.72 9.61
C ILE A 235 24.85 -6.72 8.87
N THR A 236 25.96 -6.76 9.61
CA THR A 236 27.28 -6.93 9.01
C THR A 236 27.61 -8.41 8.73
N PRO A 237 28.57 -8.71 7.85
CA PRO A 237 29.03 -10.09 7.61
C PRO A 237 29.56 -10.79 8.86
N GLU A 238 30.18 -10.05 9.78
CA GLU A 238 30.69 -10.56 11.05
C GLU A 238 29.52 -10.95 11.96
N LEU A 239 28.49 -10.10 12.05
CA LEU A 239 27.29 -10.40 12.84
C LEU A 239 26.52 -11.59 12.27
N LYS A 240 26.49 -11.76 10.94
CA LYS A 240 25.94 -12.96 10.29
C LYS A 240 26.61 -14.23 10.83
N THR A 241 27.95 -14.24 10.87
CA THR A 241 28.74 -15.37 11.36
C THR A 241 28.46 -15.66 12.83
N ILE A 242 28.34 -14.61 13.66
CA ILE A 242 27.97 -14.73 15.07
C ILE A 242 26.58 -15.36 15.19
N LEU A 243 25.58 -14.87 14.46
CA LEU A 243 24.22 -15.43 14.49
C LEU A 243 24.17 -16.91 14.05
N GLU A 244 24.97 -17.31 13.06
CA GLU A 244 25.11 -18.72 12.65
C GLU A 244 25.67 -19.59 13.78
N VAL A 245 26.69 -19.10 14.50
CA VAL A 245 27.26 -19.81 15.67
C VAL A 245 26.22 -19.89 16.79
N ILE A 246 25.59 -18.78 17.16
CA ILE A 246 24.59 -18.74 18.23
C ILE A 246 23.41 -19.69 17.92
N GLY A 247 22.95 -19.75 16.67
CA GLY A 247 21.93 -20.69 16.22
C GLY A 247 22.38 -22.16 16.35
N ARG A 248 23.64 -22.47 16.02
CA ARG A 248 24.22 -23.82 16.17
C ARG A 248 24.33 -24.26 17.63
N VAL A 249 24.72 -23.36 18.54
CA VAL A 249 24.83 -23.66 19.98
C VAL A 249 23.49 -23.53 20.73
N ARG A 250 22.41 -23.13 20.03
CA ARG A 250 21.04 -22.99 20.56
C ARG A 250 20.95 -22.07 21.77
N CYS A 251 21.66 -20.94 21.76
CA CYS A 251 21.47 -19.95 22.81
C CYS A 251 20.07 -19.33 22.73
N ASN A 252 19.55 -18.92 23.88
CA ASN A 252 18.34 -18.10 23.93
C ASN A 252 18.68 -16.69 23.43
N ILE A 253 18.01 -16.25 22.37
CA ILE A 253 18.16 -14.92 21.79
C ILE A 253 16.81 -14.22 21.83
N LEU A 254 16.79 -12.99 22.33
CA LEU A 254 15.66 -12.09 22.19
C LEU A 254 15.98 -11.05 21.11
N ILE A 255 15.12 -10.93 20.11
CA ILE A 255 15.18 -9.86 19.12
C ILE A 255 14.17 -8.79 19.58
N SER A 256 14.66 -7.58 19.84
CA SER A 256 13.84 -6.43 20.22
C SER A 256 13.91 -5.37 19.12
N GLY A 257 12.78 -4.71 18.88
CA GLY A 257 12.61 -3.64 17.92
C GLY A 257 11.34 -2.86 18.22
#